data_AF-A0A242AMH4-F1
#
_entry.id   AF-A0A242AMH4-F1
#
_cell.length_a   1.000
_cell.length_b   1.000
_cell.length_c   1.000
_cell.angle_alpha   90.00
_cell.angle_beta   90.00
_cell.angle_gamma   90.00
#
_symmetry.space_group_name_H-M   'P 1'
#
loop_
_entity.id
_entity.type
_entity.pdbx_description
1 polymer ?
#
loop_
_entity_poly.entity_id
_entity_poly.type
_entity_poly.pdbx_seq_one_letter_code
_entity_poly.pdbx_strand_id
1 'polypeptide(L)' 'MYQFSNRECFNGRYLIPVNQFNQCHHWPPTHIKCDCSELAEHLMRRNGGNFYPTYIWQCPVCQAKYRLIRGTRNFERLS' A
#
# COMPACT_ATOMS: atom_id res chain seq x y z
N MET A 1 -4.36 -10.65 -18.80
CA MET A 1 -4.37 -9.37 -18.07
C MET A 1 -3.12 -9.34 -17.20
N TYR A 2 -2.14 -8.49 -17.47
CA TYR A 2 -0.91 -8.46 -16.67
C TYR A 2 -1.26 -7.97 -15.26
N GLN A 3 -0.99 -8.80 -14.25
CA GLN A 3 -1.20 -8.44 -12.87
C GLN A 3 -0.11 -7.44 -12.45
N PHE A 4 -0.52 -6.18 -12.21
CA PHE A 4 0.39 -5.08 -11.89
C PHE A 4 1.12 -5.24 -10.54
N SER A 5 0.41 -5.79 -9.56
CA SER A 5 0.84 -6.06 -8.19
C SER A 5 0.13 -7.33 -7.70
N ASN A 6 0.73 -8.04 -6.76
CA ASN A 6 0.07 -9.18 -6.09
C ASN A 6 -1.11 -8.77 -5.19
N ARG A 7 -1.41 -7.47 -5.05
CA ARG A 7 -2.56 -6.93 -4.32
C ARG A 7 -3.19 -5.77 -5.08
N GLU A 8 -4.50 -5.60 -4.93
CA GLU A 8 -5.18 -4.38 -5.39
C GLU A 8 -4.68 -3.18 -4.58
N CYS A 9 -4.35 -2.10 -5.28
CA CYS A 9 -3.71 -0.91 -4.74
C CYS A 9 -4.58 0.31 -5.02
N PHE A 10 -4.69 1.21 -4.03
CA PHE A 10 -5.51 2.42 -4.14
C PHE A 10 -4.76 3.62 -3.58
N ASN A 11 -5.00 4.80 -4.16
CA ASN A 11 -4.32 6.04 -3.76
C ASN A 11 -5.29 7.17 -3.37
N GLY A 12 -4.88 7.95 -2.37
CA GLY A 12 -5.60 9.11 -1.86
C GLY A 12 -6.91 8.79 -1.14
N ARG A 13 -7.65 9.86 -0.79
CA ARG A 13 -8.95 9.80 -0.11
C ARG A 13 -10.05 9.17 -0.96
N TYR A 14 -9.95 9.29 -2.29
CA TYR A 14 -10.95 8.79 -3.23
C TYR A 14 -10.68 7.34 -3.68
N LEU A 15 -9.70 6.66 -3.08
CA LEU A 15 -9.35 5.28 -3.38
C LEU A 15 -9.17 5.03 -4.89
N ILE A 16 -8.38 5.89 -5.54
CA ILE A 16 -8.12 5.78 -6.99
C ILE A 16 -7.37 4.47 -7.25
N PRO A 17 -7.89 3.55 -8.07
CA PRO A 17 -7.20 2.30 -8.38
C PRO A 17 -5.85 2.55 -9.04
N VAL A 18 -4.79 1.94 -8.52
CA VAL A 18 -3.44 2.06 -9.05
C VAL A 18 -3.16 0.88 -9.98
N ASN A 19 -2.75 1.19 -11.20
CA ASN A 19 -2.46 0.22 -12.25
C ASN A 19 -1.21 0.62 -13.05
N GLN A 20 -0.85 -0.19 -14.04
CA GLN A 20 0.33 0.01 -14.86
C GLN A 20 0.39 1.34 -15.63
N PHE A 21 -0.76 1.97 -15.89
CA PHE A 21 -0.86 3.20 -16.68
C PHE A 21 -0.76 4.47 -15.83
N ASN A 22 -1.19 4.43 -14.57
CA ASN A 22 -1.22 5.61 -13.69
C ASN A 22 -0.22 5.54 -12.51
N GLN A 23 0.57 4.48 -12.42
CA GLN A 23 1.55 4.26 -11.35
C GLN A 23 2.54 5.41 -11.15
N CYS A 24 2.94 6.12 -12.21
CA CYS A 24 3.91 7.20 -12.11
C CYS A 24 3.44 8.36 -11.21
N HIS A 25 2.12 8.48 -11.00
CA HIS A 25 1.51 9.54 -10.20
C HIS A 25 0.90 9.05 -8.89
N HIS A 26 0.71 7.74 -8.74
CA HIS A 26 -0.04 7.17 -7.61
C HIS A 26 0.73 6.09 -6.84
N TRP A 27 1.98 5.84 -7.21
CA TRP A 27 2.86 4.93 -6.50
C TRP A 27 3.84 5.69 -5.59
N PRO A 28 4.09 5.22 -4.35
CA PRO A 28 3.44 4.09 -3.69
C PRO A 28 1.97 4.38 -3.31
N PRO A 29 1.10 3.35 -3.23
CA PRO A 29 -0.32 3.53 -2.93
C PRO A 29 -0.54 3.88 -1.47
N THR A 30 -1.58 4.66 -1.14
CA THR A 30 -1.95 4.91 0.26
C THR A 30 -2.66 3.72 0.91
N HIS A 31 -3.33 2.87 0.11
CA HIS A 31 -4.04 1.69 0.60
C HIS A 31 -3.78 0.46 -0.28
N ILE A 32 -3.87 -0.72 0.33
CA ILE A 32 -3.85 -2.00 -0.37
C ILE A 32 -4.95 -2.93 0.15
N LYS A 33 -5.40 -3.86 -0.69
CA LYS A 33 -6.36 -4.89 -0.27
C LYS A 33 -5.72 -5.90 0.68
N CYS A 34 -6.31 -6.01 1.86
CA CYS A 34 -5.98 -7.00 2.88
C CYS A 34 -6.63 -8.35 2.56
N ASP A 35 -6.06 -9.43 3.10
CA ASP A 35 -6.62 -10.78 2.96
C ASP A 35 -7.99 -10.92 3.66
N CYS A 36 -8.31 -10.06 4.64
CA CYS A 36 -9.63 -9.99 5.28
C CYS A 36 -10.64 -9.12 4.50
N SER A 37 -10.36 -8.82 3.24
CA SER A 37 -11.18 -7.97 2.35
C SER A 37 -11.26 -6.48 2.70
N GLU A 38 -10.70 -6.05 3.83
CA GLU A 38 -10.58 -4.64 4.20
C GLU A 38 -9.39 -3.95 3.53
N LEU A 39 -9.25 -2.65 3.73
CA LEU A 39 -8.11 -1.87 3.24
C LEU A 39 -7.05 -1.71 4.33
N ALA A 40 -5.82 -2.09 4.01
CA ALA A 40 -4.66 -1.77 4.84
C ALA A 40 -4.11 -0.40 4.44
N GLU A 41 -3.81 0.43 5.44
CA GLU A 41 -3.37 1.82 5.26
C GLU A 41 -1.85 1.93 5.36
N HIS A 42 -1.26 2.79 4.55
CA HIS A 42 0.18 3.06 4.58
C HIS A 42 0.57 3.75 5.88
N LEU A 43 1.47 3.13 6.63
CA LEU A 43 2.02 3.71 7.84
C LEU A 43 3.04 4.79 7.48
N MET A 44 2.76 6.01 7.93
CA MET A 44 3.66 7.15 7.83
C MET A 44 4.32 7.40 9.18
N ARG A 45 5.65 7.52 9.22
CA ARG A 45 6.38 7.88 10.43
C ARG A 45 6.54 9.39 10.49
N ARG A 46 6.22 9.99 11.63
CA ARG A 46 6.49 11.41 11.90
C ARG A 46 7.87 11.57 12.53
N ASN A 47 8.73 12.42 11.96
CA ASN A 47 10.01 12.81 12.55
C ASN A 47 10.26 14.30 12.30
N GLY A 48 10.52 15.07 13.37
CA GLY A 48 10.79 16.51 13.27
C GLY A 48 9.68 17.33 12.56
N GLY A 49 8.42 16.91 12.69
CA GLY A 49 7.28 17.55 12.00
C GLY A 49 6.99 17.01 10.59
N ASN A 50 7.94 16.33 9.94
CA ASN A 50 7.79 15.76 8.61
C ASN A 50 7.28 14.31 8.65
N PHE A 51 6.50 13.93 7.64
CA PHE A 51 6.02 12.56 7.46
C PHE A 51 6.90 11.81 6.46
N TYR A 52 7.32 10.60 6.84
CA TYR A 52 8.16 9.73 6.03
C TYR A 52 7.46 8.39 5.79
N PRO A 53 7.45 7.89 4.53
CA PRO A 53 6.85 6.60 4.23
C PRO A 53 7.67 5.46 4.86
N THR A 54 6.99 4.56 5.60
CA THR A 54 7.66 3.38 6.19
C THR A 54 7.73 2.19 5.23
N TYR A 55 7.00 2.25 4.12
CA TYR A 55 6.77 1.12 3.20
C TYR A 55 6.10 -0.10 3.86
N ILE A 56 5.33 0.15 4.92
CA ILE A 56 4.51 -0.85 5.62
C ILE A 56 3.05 -0.39 5.59
N TRP A 57 2.14 -1.29 5.26
CA TRP A 57 0.70 -1.09 5.33
C TRP A 57 0.13 -1.94 6.45
N GLN A 58 -0.83 -1.42 7.21
CA GLN A 58 -1.48 -2.14 8.30
C GLN A 58 -2.99 -2.12 8.14
N CYS A 59 -3.61 -3.28 8.22
CA CYS A 59 -5.07 -3.40 8.24
C CYS A 59 -5.61 -2.95 9.61
N PRO A 60 -6.56 -2.01 9.68
CA PRO A 60 -7.14 -1.59 10.95
C PRO A 60 -8.04 -2.67 11.58
N VAL A 61 -8.55 -3.60 10.78
CA VAL A 61 -9.48 -4.65 11.24
C VAL A 61 -8.75 -5.88 11.75
N CYS A 62 -7.96 -6.56 10.90
CA CYS A 62 -7.26 -7.79 11.29
C CYS A 62 -5.82 -7.57 11.77
N GLN A 63 -5.35 -6.32 11.81
CA GLN A 63 -4.00 -5.94 12.25
C GLN A 63 -2.85 -6.56 11.43
N ALA A 64 -3.16 -7.24 10.31
CA ALA A 64 -2.16 -7.76 9.39
C ALA A 64 -1.31 -6.62 8.82
N LYS A 65 0.00 -6.84 8.77
CA LYS A 65 0.96 -5.90 8.21
C LYS A 65 1.52 -6.44 6.92
N TYR A 66 1.75 -5.54 5.97
CA TYR A 66 2.30 -5.85 4.67
C TYR A 66 3.45 -4.90 4.36
N ARG A 67 4.56 -5.43 3.88
CA ARG A 67 5.74 -4.64 3.47
C ARG A 67 5.83 -4.63 1.96
N LEU A 68 6.11 -3.46 1.37
CA LEU A 68 6.47 -3.39 -0.04
C LEU A 68 7.90 -3.93 -0.24
N ILE A 69 8.05 -4.92 -1.11
CA ILE A 69 9.37 -5.45 -1.50
C ILE A 69 10.05 -4.40 -2.39
N ARG A 70 11.14 -3.80 -1.91
CA ARG A 70 11.86 -2.71 -2.59
C ARG A 70 12.28 -3.11 -4.01
N GLY A 71 12.16 -2.18 -4.95
CA GLY A 71 12.45 -2.41 -6.36
C GLY A 71 11.38 -3.22 -7.11
N THR A 72 10.30 -3.61 -6.44
CA THR A 72 9.17 -4.34 -7.05
C THR A 72 7.85 -3.62 -6.80
N ARG A 73 6.75 -4.24 -7.21
CA ARG A 73 5.37 -3.82 -6.92
C ARG A 73 4.63 -4.78 -6.00
N ASN A 74 5.34 -5.74 -5.41
CA ASN A 74 4.75 -6.82 -4.63
C ASN A 74 4.86 -6.57 -3.14
N PHE A 75 3.84 -7.03 -2.42
CA PHE A 75 3.74 -6.92 -0.98
C PHE A 75 3.91 -8.29 -0.34
N GLU A 76 4.73 -8.36 0.70
CA GLU A 76 4.84 -9.53 1.56
C GLU A 76 4.12 -9.28 2.89
N ARG A 77 3.41 -10.28 3.39
CA ARG A 77 2.80 -10.20 4.72
C ARG A 77 3.89 -10.38 5.78
N LEU A 78 3.93 -9.50 6.77
CA LEU A 78 4.78 -9.64 7.94
C LEU A 78 4.09 -10.55 8.95
N SER A 79 4.83 -11.54 9.46
CA SER A 79 4.43 -12.43 10.56
C SER A 79 4.45 -11.71 11.90
#